data_AF-I1Z166-F1
#
_entry.id   AF-I1Z166-F1
#
_cell.length_a   1.000
_cell.length_b   1.000
_cell.length_c   1.000
_cell.angle_alpha   90.00
_cell.angle_beta   90.00
_cell.angle_gamma   90.00
#
_symmetry.space_group_name_H-M   'P 1'
#
loop_
_entity.id
_entity.type
_entity.pdbx_description
1 polymer ?
#
loop_
_entity_poly.entity_id
_entity_poly.type
_entity_poly.pdbx_seq_one_letter_code
_entity_poly.pdbx_strand_id
1 'polypeptide(L)' 'MLRFAERTGLTPASIQQPLAQAEAKGLLARDLVRAWPTEKGFDFLSDLQALFLQD' A
#
# COMPACT_ATOMS: atom_id res chain seq x y z
N MET A 1 8.29 -6.29 6.01
CA MET A 1 7.11 -7.05 6.46
C MET A 1 7.11 -7.26 7.96
N LEU A 2 8.28 -7.43 8.62
CA LEU A 2 8.37 -7.49 10.10
C LEU A 2 7.68 -6.31 10.81
N ARG A 3 7.97 -5.07 10.37
CA ARG A 3 7.35 -3.84 10.92
C ARG A 3 5.81 -3.81 10.84
N PHE A 4 5.21 -4.46 9.85
CA PHE A 4 3.75 -4.52 9.74
C PHE A 4 3.18 -5.39 10.87
N ALA A 5 3.77 -6.56 11.09
CA ALA A 5 3.36 -7.45 12.17
C ALA A 5 3.59 -6.83 13.55
N GLU A 6 4.73 -6.16 13.76
CA GLU A 6 5.03 -5.44 15.00
C GLU A 6 4.00 -4.33 15.32
N ARG A 7 3.51 -3.62 14.30
CA ARG A 7 2.61 -2.46 14.50
C ARG A 7 1.12 -2.82 14.53
N THR A 8 0.74 -3.94 13.94
CA THR A 8 -0.68 -4.33 13.78
C THR A 8 -1.04 -5.58 14.57
N GLY A 9 -0.06 -6.38 14.98
CA GLY A 9 -0.27 -7.71 15.54
C GLY A 9 -0.73 -8.76 14.51
N LEU A 10 -0.85 -8.39 13.24
CA LEU A 10 -1.32 -9.28 12.17
C LEU A 10 -0.16 -9.90 11.40
N THR A 11 -0.38 -11.10 10.87
CA THR A 11 0.60 -11.73 9.98
C THR A 11 0.54 -11.12 8.58
N PRO A 12 1.63 -11.09 7.80
CA PRO A 12 1.60 -10.59 6.42
C PRO A 12 0.61 -11.33 5.51
N ALA A 13 0.25 -12.58 5.85
CA ALA A 13 -0.76 -13.34 5.13
C ALA A 13 -2.15 -12.68 5.17
N SER A 14 -2.48 -11.92 6.22
CA SER A 14 -3.77 -11.24 6.34
C SER A 14 -3.97 -10.14 5.29
N ILE A 15 -2.88 -9.64 4.68
CA ILE A 15 -2.91 -8.61 3.65
C ILE A 15 -2.47 -9.12 2.27
N GLN A 16 -2.28 -10.44 2.09
CA GLN A 16 -1.80 -10.98 0.82
C GLN A 16 -2.74 -10.71 -0.35
N GLN A 17 -4.05 -10.93 -0.15
CA GLN A 17 -5.06 -10.71 -1.18
C GLN A 17 -5.16 -9.22 -1.57
N PRO A 18 -5.30 -8.26 -0.64
CA PRO A 18 -5.29 -6.84 -1.02
C PRO A 18 -3.96 -6.38 -1.62
N LEU A 19 -2.81 -6.91 -1.20
CA LEU A 19 -1.51 -6.61 -1.83
C LEU A 19 -1.49 -7.05 -3.29
N ALA A 20 -1.90 -8.28 -3.59
CA ALA A 20 -1.95 -8.79 -4.97
C ALA A 20 -2.91 -7.98 -5.85
N GLN A 21 -4.05 -7.54 -5.31
CA GLN A 21 -4.98 -6.66 -6.04
C GLN A 21 -4.38 -5.27 -6.31
N ALA A 22 -3.65 -4.71 -5.36
CA ALA A 22 -2.98 -3.42 -5.53
C ALA A 22 -1.88 -3.49 -6.61
N GLU A 23 -1.12 -4.57 -6.65
CA GLU A 23 -0.15 -4.85 -7.72
C GLU A 23 -0.83 -5.01 -9.08
N ALA A 24 -1.90 -5.80 -9.16
CA ALA A 24 -2.65 -6.00 -10.41
C ALA A 24 -3.27 -4.69 -10.95
N LYS A 25 -3.62 -3.75 -10.06
CA LYS A 25 -4.09 -2.40 -10.44
C LYS A 25 -2.96 -1.44 -10.83
N GLY A 26 -1.69 -1.87 -10.68
CA GLY A 26 -0.50 -1.07 -10.93
C GLY A 26 -0.31 0.06 -9.92
N LEU A 27 -0.89 -0.05 -8.72
CA LEU A 27 -0.80 0.97 -7.65
C LEU A 27 0.38 0.71 -6.70
N LEU A 28 0.86 -0.53 -6.65
CA LEU A 28 1.86 -0.97 -5.71
C LEU A 28 2.88 -1.85 -6.40
N ALA A 29 4.13 -1.79 -5.97
CA ALA A 29 5.16 -2.78 -6.24
C ALA A 29 5.69 -3.33 -4.91
N ARG A 30 6.18 -4.57 -4.90
CA ARG A 30 6.74 -5.19 -3.70
C ARG A 30 7.90 -6.13 -3.99
N ASP A 31 8.67 -6.38 -2.95
CA ASP A 31 9.62 -7.48 -2.85
C ASP A 31 9.33 -8.32 -1.60
N LEU A 32 10.22 -9.27 -1.27
CA LEU A 32 10.08 -10.13 -0.09
C LEU A 32 10.16 -9.35 1.24
N VAL A 33 10.67 -8.13 1.23
CA VAL A 33 10.98 -7.33 2.40
C VAL A 33 9.96 -6.21 2.61
N ARG A 34 9.43 -5.58 1.56
CA ARG A 34 8.55 -4.41 1.64
C ARG A 34 7.68 -4.22 0.40
N ALA A 35 6.71 -3.32 0.54
CA ALA A 35 5.90 -2.79 -0.56
C ALA A 35 6.02 -1.25 -0.60
N TRP A 36 5.85 -0.67 -1.79
CA TRP A 36 5.91 0.78 -2.02
C TRP A 36 4.94 1.20 -3.16
N PRO A 37 4.50 2.46 -3.19
CA PRO A 37 3.65 2.95 -4.28
C PRO A 37 4.43 3.03 -5.59
N THR A 38 3.76 2.73 -6.71
CA THR A 38 4.21 3.11 -8.05
C THR A 38 3.93 4.60 -8.30
N GLU A 39 4.37 5.17 -9.43
CA GLU A 39 3.98 6.53 -9.82
C GLU A 39 2.45 6.70 -9.82
N LYS A 40 1.73 5.80 -10.52
CA LYS A 40 0.25 5.77 -10.51
C LYS A 40 -0.34 5.65 -9.10
N GLY A 41 0.26 4.82 -8.25
CA GLY A 41 -0.18 4.67 -6.87
C GLY A 41 0.03 5.93 -6.03
N PHE A 42 1.14 6.63 -6.27
CA PHE A 42 1.48 7.87 -5.59
C PHE A 42 0.56 9.01 -6.02
N ASP A 43 0.25 9.11 -7.32
CA ASP A 43 -0.71 10.07 -7.85
C ASP A 43 -2.09 9.83 -7.23
N PHE A 44 -2.55 8.58 -7.17
CA PHE A 44 -3.83 8.25 -6.53
C PHE A 44 -3.89 8.64 -5.05
N LEU A 45 -2.80 8.45 -4.29
CA LEU A 45 -2.73 8.87 -2.89
C LEU A 45 -2.73 10.39 -2.75
N SER A 46 -2.13 11.11 -3.71
CA SER A 46 -2.11 12.57 -3.74
C SER A 46 -3.50 13.12 -4.06
N ASP A 47 -4.16 12.55 -5.07
CA ASP A 47 -5.56 12.87 -5.43
C ASP A 47 -6.49 12.66 -4.24
N LEU A 48 -6.36 11.53 -3.54
CA LEU A 48 -7.19 11.24 -2.37
C LEU A 48 -6.93 12.23 -1.23
N GLN A 49 -5.67 12.57 -0.95
CA GLN A 49 -5.32 13.54 0.09
C GLN A 49 -5.83 14.95 -0.22
N ALA A 50 -5.77 15.37 -1.49
CA ALA A 50 -6.27 16.68 -1.92
C ALA A 50 -7.78 16.88 -1.63
N LEU A 51 -8.56 15.80 -1.54
CA LEU A 51 -9.98 15.87 -1.14
C LEU A 51 -10.17 16.24 0.33
N PHE A 52 -9.20 15.92 1.20
CA PHE A 52 -9.29 16.18 2.64
C PHE A 52 -8.47 17.40 3.09
N LEU A 53 -7.58 17.90 2.24
CA LEU A 53 -6.72 19.05 2.49
C LEU A 53 -7.22 20.33 1.80
N GLN A 54 -8.53 20.43 1.54
CA GLN A 54 -9.13 21.71 1.15
C GLN A 54 -8.85 22.74 2.26
N ASP A 55 -8.27 23.87 1.87
CA ASP A 55 -7.69 24.94 2.72
C ASP A 55 -8.33 25.14 4.11
#